data_AF-A0A848XV28-F1
#
_entry.id   AF-A0A848XV28-F1
#
_cell.length_a   1.000
_cell.length_b   1.000
_cell.length_c   1.000
_cell.angle_alpha   90.00
_cell.angle_beta   90.00
_cell.angle_gamma   90.00
#
_symmetry.space_group_name_H-M   'P 1'
#
loop_
_entity.id
_entity.type
_entity.pdbx_description
1 polymer ?
#
loop_
_entity_poly.entity_id
_entity_poly.type
_entity_poly.pdbx_seq_one_letter_code
_entity_poly.pdbx_strand_id
1 'polypeptide(L)' 'VANADPEGTAGLLLPDALPVSLAADMTSFATLTGRALADDAVDVALFVTVGVEELQSDNVDANDVAFLSEFPYLAPAN' A
#
# COMPACT_ATOMS: atom_id res chain seq x y z
N VAL A 1 -16.64 8.34 11.24
CA VAL A 1 -16.82 7.01 11.86
C VAL A 1 -15.58 6.75 12.70
N ALA A 2 -15.72 6.32 13.96
CA ALA A 2 -14.56 6.02 14.79
C ALA A 2 -13.97 4.67 14.34
N ASN A 3 -12.65 4.59 14.15
CA ASN A 3 -11.96 3.35 13.84
C ASN A 3 -12.13 2.37 15.01
N ALA A 4 -12.67 1.17 14.72
CA ALA A 4 -12.94 0.14 15.72
C ALA A 4 -11.67 -0.56 16.23
N ASP A 5 -10.56 -0.48 15.48
CA ASP A 5 -9.25 -1.03 15.84
C ASP A 5 -8.12 -0.06 15.46
N PRO A 6 -7.93 1.02 16.25
CA PRO A 6 -6.91 2.02 15.98
C PRO A 6 -5.47 1.48 16.12
N GLU A 7 -5.25 0.50 17.00
CA GLU A 7 -3.93 -0.09 17.24
C GLU A 7 -3.52 -1.03 16.10
N GLY A 8 -4.42 -1.89 15.64
CA GLY A 8 -4.19 -2.74 14.46
C GLY A 8 -3.99 -1.92 13.20
N THR A 9 -4.76 -0.84 13.04
CA THR A 9 -4.62 0.11 11.93
C THR A 9 -3.26 0.81 11.96
N ALA A 10 -2.85 1.31 13.13
CA ALA A 10 -1.52 1.91 13.28
C ALA A 10 -0.40 0.92 12.97
N GLY A 11 -0.56 -0.35 13.34
CA GLY A 11 0.37 -1.43 13.00
C GLY A 11 0.47 -1.67 11.48
N LEU A 12 -0.66 -1.65 10.77
CA LEU A 12 -0.70 -1.83 9.31
C LEU A 12 -0.07 -0.65 8.54
N LEU A 13 -0.14 0.57 9.08
CA LEU A 13 0.39 1.79 8.46
C LEU A 13 1.88 2.04 8.74
N LEU A 14 2.59 1.11 9.40
CA LEU A 14 4.01 1.27 9.64
C LEU A 14 4.81 1.18 8.31
N PRO A 15 5.69 2.15 8.02
CA PRO A 15 6.33 2.30 6.70
C PRO A 15 7.34 1.20 6.32
N ASP A 16 7.55 0.20 7.19
CA ASP A 16 8.58 -0.86 7.00
C ASP A 16 8.09 -2.25 7.41
N ALA A 17 6.79 -2.46 7.55
CA ALA A 17 6.23 -3.75 7.92
C ALA A 17 4.96 -4.04 7.14
N LEU A 18 5.10 -4.36 5.85
CA LEU A 18 4.00 -5.06 5.18
C LEU A 18 3.92 -6.47 5.79
N PRO A 19 2.80 -6.84 6.43
CA PRO A 19 2.66 -8.16 7.01
C PRO A 19 2.76 -9.19 5.88
N VAL A 20 3.77 -10.05 5.97
CA VAL A 20 3.98 -11.14 5.03
C VAL A 20 3.09 -12.31 5.43
N SER A 21 2.13 -12.64 4.57
CA SER A 21 1.37 -13.88 4.73
C SER A 21 2.18 -15.05 4.14
N LEU A 22 2.39 -16.11 4.91
CA LEU A 22 2.99 -17.36 4.42
C LEU A 22 1.94 -18.47 4.26
N ALA A 23 0.66 -18.14 4.42
CA ALA A 23 -0.43 -19.11 4.48
C ALA A 23 -0.93 -19.58 3.10
N ALA A 24 -0.50 -18.95 2.00
CA ALA A 24 -0.91 -19.29 0.63
C ALA A 24 0.29 -19.69 -0.23
N ASP A 25 0.03 -20.49 -1.28
CA ASP A 25 1.02 -20.78 -2.33
C ASP A 25 1.33 -19.50 -3.11
N MET A 26 2.39 -18.80 -2.70
CA MET A 26 2.73 -17.48 -3.22
C MET A 26 3.33 -17.58 -4.61
N THR A 27 2.62 -17.06 -5.61
CA THR A 27 3.09 -16.96 -7.00
C THR A 27 3.58 -15.56 -7.37
N SER A 28 3.46 -14.57 -6.47
CA SER A 28 3.90 -13.19 -6.69
C SER A 28 4.21 -12.42 -5.39
N PHE A 29 4.88 -11.26 -5.52
CA PHE A 29 5.09 -10.33 -4.41
C PHE A 29 3.76 -9.69 -3.93
N ALA A 30 2.82 -9.45 -4.84
CA ALA A 30 1.51 -8.88 -4.50
C ALA A 30 0.69 -9.83 -3.61
N THR A 31 0.81 -11.13 -3.81
CA THR A 31 0.18 -12.14 -2.93
C THR A 31 0.82 -12.20 -1.54
N LEU A 32 2.08 -11.76 -1.39
CA LEU A 32 2.83 -11.81 -0.14
C LEU A 32 2.40 -10.71 0.84
N THR A 33 2.12 -9.51 0.32
CA THR A 33 1.83 -8.30 1.11
C THR A 33 0.41 -7.79 0.93
N GLY A 34 -0.35 -8.34 -0.03
CA GLY A 34 -1.66 -7.83 -0.42
C GLY A 34 -1.60 -6.53 -1.24
N ARG A 35 -0.40 -6.06 -1.66
CA ARG A 35 -0.21 -4.84 -2.43
C ARG A 35 0.40 -5.12 -3.80
N ALA A 36 -0.28 -4.72 -4.87
CA ALA A 36 0.29 -4.72 -6.21
C ALA A 36 1.31 -3.58 -6.38
N LEU A 37 2.20 -3.71 -7.38
CA LEU A 37 3.18 -2.67 -7.70
C LEU A 37 2.51 -1.35 -8.12
N ALA A 38 1.30 -1.44 -8.67
CA ALA A 38 0.52 -0.30 -9.11
C ALA A 38 -0.32 0.34 -7.99
N ASP A 39 -0.32 -0.21 -6.77
CA ASP A 39 -1.12 0.34 -5.68
C ASP A 39 -0.43 1.55 -5.06
N ASP A 40 -1.09 2.71 -5.10
CA ASP A 40 -0.66 3.89 -4.37
C ASP A 40 -0.67 3.63 -2.85
N ALA A 41 0.45 3.91 -2.19
CA ALA A 41 0.57 3.73 -0.75
C ALA A 41 -0.37 4.65 0.03
N VAL A 42 -0.64 5.86 -0.48
CA VAL A 42 -1.55 6.82 0.14
C VAL A 42 -2.99 6.34 0.02
N ASP A 43 -3.39 5.84 -1.15
CA ASP A 43 -4.74 5.33 -1.36
C ASP A 43 -5.06 4.14 -0.45
N VAL A 44 -4.10 3.21 -0.33
CA VAL A 44 -4.20 2.08 0.61
C VAL A 44 -4.31 2.58 2.06
N ALA A 45 -3.49 3.55 2.46
CA ALA A 45 -3.53 4.11 3.81
C ALA A 45 -4.87 4.79 4.10
N LEU A 46 -5.44 5.47 3.11
CA LEU A 46 -6.69 6.19 3.23
C LEU A 46 -7.88 5.21 3.27
N PHE A 47 -7.86 4.16 2.45
CA PHE A 47 -8.82 3.06 2.54
C PHE A 47 -8.83 2.40 3.92
N VAL A 48 -7.65 2.04 4.45
CA VAL A 48 -7.52 1.44 5.79
C VAL A 48 -8.01 2.38 6.88
N THR A 49 -7.73 3.68 6.78
CA THR A 49 -8.05 4.66 7.82
C THR A 49 -9.52 5.07 7.82
N VAL A 50 -10.09 5.25 6.63
CA VAL A 50 -11.44 5.83 6.47
C VAL A 50 -12.48 4.73 6.21
N GLY A 51 -12.12 3.67 5.51
CA GLY A 51 -12.99 2.54 5.18
C GLY A 51 -14.17 2.91 4.27
N VAL A 52 -14.08 4.04 3.57
CA VAL A 52 -15.11 4.56 2.65
C VAL A 52 -14.49 4.61 1.26
N GLU A 53 -15.06 3.87 0.32
CA GLU A 53 -14.54 3.69 -1.04
C GLU A 53 -14.43 5.03 -1.78
N GLU A 54 -15.37 5.94 -1.58
CA GLU A 54 -15.37 7.27 -2.20
C GLU A 54 -14.29 8.22 -1.66
N LEU A 55 -13.66 7.85 -0.54
CA LEU A 55 -12.61 8.63 0.12
C LEU A 55 -11.29 7.88 0.09
N GLN A 56 -11.08 6.93 -0.81
CA GLN A 56 -9.86 6.12 -0.82
C GLN A 56 -8.73 6.70 -1.66
N SER A 57 -8.92 7.85 -2.34
CA SER A 57 -7.89 8.46 -3.18
C SER A 57 -7.49 9.86 -2.74
N ASP A 58 -6.19 10.16 -2.76
CA ASP A 58 -5.67 11.50 -2.50
C ASP A 58 -5.74 12.45 -3.72
N ASN A 59 -5.94 11.88 -4.93
CA ASN A 59 -5.95 12.57 -6.22
C ASN A 59 -4.64 13.32 -6.55
N VAL A 60 -3.48 12.78 -6.16
CA VAL A 60 -2.16 13.39 -6.36
C VAL A 60 -1.27 12.58 -7.32
N ASP A 61 -1.83 12.16 -8.46
CA ASP A 61 -1.13 11.37 -9.51
C ASP A 61 0.16 12.04 -10.04
N ALA A 62 0.29 13.36 -9.89
CA ALA A 62 1.44 14.11 -10.40
C ALA A 62 2.76 13.77 -9.68
N ASN A 63 2.69 13.16 -8.50
CA ASN A 63 3.86 12.75 -7.72
C ASN A 63 4.23 11.27 -7.94
N ASP A 64 3.50 10.57 -8.81
CA ASP A 64 3.78 9.19 -9.16
C ASP A 64 4.85 9.10 -10.23
N VAL A 65 5.89 8.33 -9.92
CA VAL A 65 6.95 8.00 -10.86
C VAL A 65 7.02 6.50 -11.00
N ALA A 66 6.87 6.02 -12.24
CA ALA A 66 6.98 4.62 -12.54
C ALA A 66 8.35 4.07 -12.11
N PHE A 67 8.33 2.89 -11.48
CA PHE A 67 9.55 2.14 -11.22
C PHE A 67 10.28 1.81 -12.53
N LEU A 68 11.61 1.71 -12.46
CA LEU A 68 12.41 1.24 -13.58
C LEU A 68 11.98 -0.17 -13.99
N SER A 69 12.18 -0.54 -15.26
CA SER A 69 11.95 -1.92 -15.73
C SER A 69 13.10 -2.87 -15.41
N GLU A 70 14.19 -2.37 -14.82
CA GLU A 70 15.41 -3.11 -14.50
C GLU A 70 15.90 -2.78 -13.09
N PHE A 71 16.61 -3.73 -12.47
CA PHE A 71 17.18 -3.57 -11.13
C PHE A 71 18.12 -2.33 -11.09
N PRO A 72 18.01 -1.45 -10.07
CA PRO A 72 17.39 -1.66 -8.76
C PRO A 72 15.88 -1.33 -8.64
N TYR A 73 15.11 -1.24 -9.72
CA TYR A 73 13.66 -0.95 -9.70
C TYR A 73 13.30 0.26 -8.82
N LEU A 74 14.18 1.27 -8.74
CA LEU A 74 13.98 2.45 -7.91
C LEU A 74 13.51 3.61 -8.79
N ALA A 75 12.37 4.22 -8.44
CA ALA A 75 11.92 5.42 -9.11
C ALA A 75 12.92 6.58 -8.88
N PRO A 76 13.22 7.41 -9.90
CA PRO A 76 14.01 8.62 -9.69
C PRO A 76 13.31 9.57 -8.72
N ALA A 77 14.09 10.42 -8.05
CA ALA A 77 13.55 11.42 -7.13
C ALA A 77 12.62 12.40 -7.87
N ASN A 78 11.53 12.77 -7.21
CA ASN A 78 10.53 13.74 -7.68
C ASN A 78 11.06 15.18 -7.58
#